data_AF-A0A3D4BKB8-F1
#
_entry.id   AF-A0A3D4BKB8-F1
#
_cell.length_a   1.000
_cell.length_b   1.000
_cell.length_c   1.000
_cell.angle_alpha   90.00
_cell.angle_beta   90.00
_cell.angle_gamma   90.00
#
_symmetry.space_group_name_H-M   'P 1'
#
loop_
_entity.id
_entity.type
_entity.pdbx_description
1 polymer ?
#
loop_
_entity_poly.entity_id
_entity_poly.type
_entity_poly.pdbx_seq_one_letter_code
_entity_poly.pdbx_strand_id
1 'polypeptide(L)'
;MRANIFPVYNSSLVVYNEAIGNLNGSSFFKMQKVETTTLVQLKNKELPEILFITTYPPRECGIATYTQDLRNAIQEKFGNSFALKVCALNAKESDYKYSDEVKYTIQTDDEEQFVQMANRINSDKNIAMIFLQHEFGLFGGENGDYLLKLMAHLKRPITTTFHTVLPNPNPKLKKVVRKIVDCSDSVIVMTNISAALLKNDYGISNHKIAVIAQ
;
A
#
# COMPACT_ATOMS: atom_id res chain seq x y z
N MET A 1 -5.44 18.25 15.15
CA MET A 1 -4.00 17.93 15.27
C MET A 1 -3.91 16.44 15.57
N ARG A 2 -3.70 15.58 14.57
CA ARG A 2 -3.54 14.13 14.80
C ARG A 2 -2.06 13.88 15.08
N ALA A 3 -1.75 13.34 16.25
CA ALA A 3 -0.41 12.91 16.59
C ALA A 3 -0.05 11.71 15.70
N ASN A 4 1.00 11.86 14.88
CA ASN A 4 1.59 10.78 14.12
C ASN A 4 2.25 9.80 15.10
N ILE A 5 1.51 8.77 15.49
CA ILE A 5 2.08 7.62 16.20
C ILE A 5 2.34 6.56 15.12
N PHE A 6 3.51 6.65 14.47
CA PHE A 6 4.06 5.49 13.80
C PHE A 6 4.33 4.42 14.87
N PRO A 7 3.99 3.13 14.63
CA PRO A 7 4.55 2.07 15.44
C PRO A 7 6.06 2.15 15.34
N VAL A 8 6.76 2.37 16.46
CA VAL A 8 8.22 2.38 16.49
C VAL A 8 8.68 0.94 16.23
N TYR A 9 8.98 0.62 14.98
CA TYR A 9 9.68 -0.62 14.64
C TYR A 9 11.13 -0.44 15.07
N ASN A 10 11.48 -1.07 16.19
CA ASN A 10 12.78 -0.95 16.82
C ASN A 10 13.90 -1.44 15.88
N SER A 11 14.81 -0.54 15.50
CA SER A 11 15.99 -0.80 14.66
C SER A 11 16.87 -1.94 15.20
N SER A 12 16.80 -2.24 16.51
CA SER A 12 17.49 -3.36 17.14
C SER A 12 17.11 -4.74 16.58
N LEU A 13 15.90 -4.89 16.01
CA LEU A 13 15.44 -6.16 15.44
C LEU A 13 16.03 -6.44 14.05
N VAL A 14 16.27 -5.40 13.26
CA VAL A 14 16.93 -5.54 11.94
C VAL A 14 18.38 -5.98 12.14
N VAL A 15 19.08 -5.34 13.08
CA VAL A 15 20.44 -5.72 13.49
C VAL A 15 20.49 -7.14 14.04
N TYR A 16 19.49 -7.57 14.81
CA TYR A 16 19.41 -8.94 15.35
C TYR A 16 19.24 -9.99 14.23
N ASN A 17 18.38 -9.74 13.25
CA ASN A 17 18.15 -10.68 12.17
C ASN A 17 19.35 -10.79 11.21
N GLU A 18 20.04 -9.68 10.93
CA GLU A 18 21.32 -9.69 10.20
C GLU A 18 22.40 -10.45 10.98
N ALA A 19 22.46 -10.29 12.31
CA ALA A 19 23.41 -11.03 13.15
C ALA A 19 23.15 -12.54 13.14
N ILE A 20 21.89 -13.00 13.19
CA ILE A 20 21.53 -14.42 13.09
C ILE A 20 21.87 -14.99 11.70
N GLY A 21 21.64 -14.21 10.63
CA GLY A 21 22.04 -14.60 9.27
C GLY A 21 23.54 -14.83 9.14
N ASN A 22 24.34 -13.98 9.77
CA ASN A 22 25.81 -14.10 9.77
C ASN A 22 26.31 -15.23 10.70
N LEU A 23 25.64 -15.49 11.82
CA LEU A 23 26.00 -16.58 12.75
C LEU A 23 25.75 -17.97 12.14
N ASN A 24 24.64 -18.14 11.42
CA ASN A 24 24.30 -19.41 10.75
C ASN A 24 25.25 -19.75 9.57
N GLY A 25 26.00 -18.77 9.05
CA GLY A 25 27.03 -18.97 8.02
C GLY A 25 28.44 -19.27 8.57
N SER A 26 28.65 -19.14 9.89
CA SER A 26 29.96 -19.35 10.49
C SER A 26 30.08 -20.76 11.08
N SER A 27 31.19 -21.47 10.82
CA SER A 27 31.43 -22.81 11.37
C SER A 27 31.74 -22.81 12.88
N PHE A 28 31.30 -21.80 13.62
CA PHE A 28 31.73 -21.52 14.99
C PHE A 28 31.07 -22.43 16.03
N PHE A 29 30.13 -23.30 15.64
CA PHE A 29 29.41 -24.22 16.54
C PHE A 29 29.86 -25.69 16.45
N LYS A 30 31.11 -25.97 16.07
CA LYS A 30 31.76 -27.25 16.40
C LYS A 30 32.62 -27.08 17.64
N MET A 31 32.02 -27.31 18.81
CA MET A 31 32.60 -27.59 20.13
C MET A 31 32.06 -26.65 21.22
N GLN A 32 30.89 -26.99 21.78
CA GLN A 32 30.76 -27.08 23.24
C GLN A 32 29.50 -27.85 23.64
N LYS A 33 29.70 -28.75 24.59
CA LYS A 33 28.72 -29.63 25.21
C LYS A 33 28.07 -28.84 26.36
N VAL A 34 26.90 -28.23 26.13
CA VAL A 34 26.16 -27.51 27.17
C VAL A 34 24.68 -27.87 27.09
N GLU A 35 24.11 -28.01 28.28
CA GLU A 35 22.80 -28.54 28.67
C GLU A 35 21.63 -28.20 27.74
N THR A 36 20.70 -29.15 27.64
CA THR A 36 19.44 -29.09 26.89
C THR A 36 18.65 -27.83 27.23
N THR A 37 18.96 -26.76 26.49
CA THR A 37 18.17 -25.55 26.45
C THR A 37 16.93 -25.89 25.67
N THR A 38 15.78 -25.96 26.33
CA THR A 38 14.49 -26.07 25.63
C THR A 38 14.35 -24.83 24.75
N LEU A 39 14.56 -25.01 23.44
CA LEU A 39 14.31 -23.95 22.46
C LEU A 39 12.81 -23.65 22.52
N VAL A 40 12.45 -22.56 23.22
CA VAL A 40 11.11 -21.98 23.10
C VAL A 40 10.99 -21.56 21.65
N GLN A 41 10.12 -22.24 20.90
CA GLN A 41 9.81 -21.90 19.53
C GLN A 41 9.23 -20.48 19.53
N LEU A 42 10.07 -19.48 19.28
CA LEU A 42 9.61 -18.12 19.07
C LEU A 42 8.57 -18.21 17.95
N LYS A 43 7.32 -17.82 18.24
CA LYS A 43 6.30 -17.68 17.19
C LYS A 43 6.96 -16.93 16.05
N ASN A 44 7.03 -17.54 14.86
CA ASN A 44 7.47 -16.85 13.67
C ASN A 44 6.69 -15.54 13.61
N LYS A 45 7.39 -14.43 13.81
CA LYS A 45 6.76 -13.12 13.86
C LYS A 45 6.31 -12.83 12.44
N GLU A 46 5.00 -12.86 12.19
CA GLU A 46 4.46 -12.49 10.89
C GLU A 46 4.97 -11.10 10.52
N LEU A 47 5.52 -10.99 9.31
CA LEU A 47 6.03 -9.73 8.80
C LEU A 47 4.87 -8.72 8.70
N PRO A 48 5.09 -7.44 9.02
CA PRO A 48 4.08 -6.42 8.74
C PRO A 48 3.76 -6.40 7.24
N GLU A 49 2.51 -6.12 6.89
CA GLU A 49 2.04 -6.11 5.52
C GLU A 49 1.88 -4.68 4.98
N ILE A 50 2.30 -4.47 3.73
CA ILE A 50 1.91 -3.33 2.91
C ILE A 50 0.81 -3.80 1.96
N LEU A 51 -0.36 -3.19 2.04
CA LEU A 51 -1.49 -3.51 1.18
C LEU A 51 -1.56 -2.55 -0.01
N PHE A 52 -1.40 -3.06 -1.22
CA PHE A 52 -1.69 -2.33 -2.45
C PHE A 52 -3.19 -2.33 -2.75
N ILE A 53 -3.77 -1.17 -3.01
CA ILE A 53 -5.17 -1.06 -3.50
C ILE A 53 -5.11 -0.59 -4.94
N THR A 54 -5.44 -1.48 -5.89
CA THR A 54 -5.13 -1.28 -7.31
C THR A 54 -5.91 -2.25 -8.21
N THR A 55 -5.90 -2.02 -9.52
CA THR A 55 -6.07 -3.12 -10.48
C THR A 55 -4.85 -4.04 -10.46
N TYR A 56 -5.04 -5.34 -10.70
CA TYR A 56 -3.96 -6.32 -10.64
C TYR A 56 -4.19 -7.47 -11.63
N PRO A 57 -3.13 -8.14 -12.15
CA PRO A 57 -3.26 -9.31 -13.02
C PRO A 57 -4.11 -10.40 -12.35
N PRO A 58 -5.00 -11.10 -13.07
CA PRO A 58 -5.04 -11.26 -14.54
C PRO A 58 -5.77 -10.15 -15.33
N ARG A 59 -6.20 -9.05 -14.69
CA ARG A 59 -6.69 -7.89 -15.43
C ARG A 59 -5.56 -7.25 -16.24
N GLU A 60 -5.65 -7.28 -17.56
CA GLU A 60 -4.66 -6.68 -18.45
C GLU A 60 -4.90 -5.17 -18.61
N CYS A 61 -4.14 -4.36 -17.87
CA CYS A 61 -4.10 -2.91 -18.03
C CYS A 61 -2.79 -2.34 -17.50
N GLY A 62 -2.45 -1.11 -17.91
CA GLY A 62 -1.17 -0.48 -17.55
C GLY A 62 -0.92 -0.41 -16.04
N ILE A 63 -1.95 -0.08 -15.25
CA ILE A 63 -1.83 0.01 -13.78
C ILE A 63 -1.63 -1.36 -13.12
N ALA A 64 -2.22 -2.42 -13.68
CA ALA A 64 -2.02 -3.78 -13.19
C ALA A 64 -0.58 -4.24 -13.42
N THR A 65 -0.04 -4.05 -14.63
CA THR A 65 1.36 -4.35 -14.95
C THR A 65 2.31 -3.51 -14.10
N TYR A 66 2.10 -2.19 -14.05
CA TYR A 66 2.90 -1.28 -13.22
C TYR A 66 2.97 -1.75 -11.76
N THR A 67 1.82 -2.13 -11.18
CA THR A 67 1.78 -2.53 -9.77
C THR A 67 2.45 -3.89 -9.54
N GLN A 68 2.31 -4.83 -10.48
CA GLN A 68 3.01 -6.11 -10.40
C GLN A 68 4.53 -5.91 -10.45
N ASP A 69 5.02 -5.11 -11.39
CA ASP A 69 6.45 -4.79 -11.52
C ASP A 69 6.99 -4.07 -10.28
N LEU A 70 6.27 -3.05 -9.79
CA LEU A 70 6.63 -2.33 -8.57
C LEU A 70 6.68 -3.26 -7.36
N ARG A 71 5.65 -4.11 -7.19
CA ARG A 71 5.61 -5.09 -6.10
C ARG A 71 6.79 -6.05 -6.18
N ASN A 72 7.09 -6.58 -7.36
CA ASN A 72 8.20 -7.52 -7.57
C ASN A 72 9.55 -6.86 -7.24
N ALA A 73 9.79 -5.64 -7.72
CA ALA A 73 11.01 -4.90 -7.43
C ALA A 73 11.19 -4.60 -5.93
N ILE A 74 10.10 -4.24 -5.23
CA ILE A 74 10.12 -4.04 -3.78
C ILE A 74 10.37 -5.37 -3.05
N GLN A 75 9.70 -6.45 -3.48
CA GLN A 75 9.87 -7.78 -2.87
C GLN A 75 11.31 -8.28 -3.01
N GLU A 76 11.93 -8.10 -4.17
CA GLU A 76 13.32 -8.48 -4.42
C GLU A 76 14.29 -7.75 -3.47
N LYS A 77 14.05 -6.45 -3.25
CA LYS A 77 14.96 -5.61 -2.44
C LYS A 77 14.68 -5.67 -0.94
N PHE A 78 13.43 -5.86 -0.52
CA PHE A 78 12.98 -5.68 0.86
C PHE A 78 12.10 -6.82 1.41
N GLY A 79 12.02 -7.97 0.72
CA GLY A 79 11.11 -9.06 1.04
C GLY A 79 11.24 -9.70 2.44
N ASN A 80 12.35 -9.44 3.13
CA ASN A 80 12.57 -9.90 4.51
C ASN A 80 12.10 -8.89 5.58
N SER A 81 11.66 -7.69 5.17
CA SER A 81 11.25 -6.61 6.08
C SER A 81 9.73 -6.53 6.27
N PHE A 82 8.98 -6.85 5.22
CA PHE A 82 7.52 -6.79 5.18
C PHE A 82 6.98 -7.71 4.08
N ALA A 83 5.71 -8.10 4.20
CA ALA A 83 5.00 -8.82 3.16
C ALA A 83 4.20 -7.84 2.27
N LEU A 84 4.10 -8.13 0.97
CA LEU A 84 3.33 -7.34 0.02
C LEU A 84 2.05 -8.06 -0.37
N LYS A 85 0.91 -7.44 -0.06
CA LYS A 85 -0.43 -7.97 -0.35
C LYS A 85 -1.21 -7.02 -1.24
N VAL A 86 -2.20 -7.54 -1.94
CA VAL A 86 -3.03 -6.78 -2.89
C VAL A 86 -4.51 -6.87 -2.51
N CYS A 87 -5.20 -5.73 -2.60
CA CYS A 87 -6.64 -5.60 -2.64
C CYS A 87 -7.00 -5.21 -4.09
N ALA A 88 -7.45 -6.18 -4.88
CA ALA A 88 -7.69 -5.99 -6.31
C ALA A 88 -9.04 -5.30 -6.59
N LEU A 89 -9.03 -4.35 -7.52
CA LEU A 89 -10.20 -3.62 -7.98
C LEU A 89 -10.82 -4.31 -9.19
N ASN A 90 -12.05 -4.79 -8.99
CA ASN A 90 -12.82 -5.53 -9.97
C ASN A 90 -13.95 -4.67 -10.53
N ALA A 91 -14.15 -4.75 -11.83
CA ALA A 91 -15.35 -4.22 -12.46
C ALA A 91 -16.46 -5.27 -12.37
N LYS A 92 -17.71 -4.82 -12.52
CA LYS A 92 -18.87 -5.70 -12.61
C LYS A 92 -18.60 -6.84 -13.60
N GLU A 93 -18.94 -8.07 -13.20
CA GLU A 93 -18.80 -9.30 -14.01
C GLU A 93 -17.39 -9.88 -14.17
N SER A 94 -16.38 -9.38 -13.45
CA SER A 94 -15.05 -10.00 -13.51
C SER A 94 -14.98 -11.29 -12.67
N ASP A 95 -14.63 -12.42 -13.30
CA ASP A 95 -14.32 -13.71 -12.65
C ASP A 95 -12.81 -13.99 -12.64
N TYR A 96 -12.03 -13.02 -12.16
CA TYR A 96 -10.58 -13.15 -12.10
C TYR A 96 -10.15 -14.13 -11.01
N LYS A 97 -9.36 -15.12 -11.41
CA LYS A 97 -8.66 -16.02 -10.49
C LYS A 97 -7.30 -15.45 -10.15
N TYR A 98 -7.17 -14.96 -8.93
CA TYR A 98 -5.94 -14.36 -8.43
C TYR A 98 -5.07 -15.38 -7.70
N SER A 99 -3.76 -15.12 -7.66
CA SER A 99 -2.79 -15.82 -6.84
C SER A 99 -2.79 -15.31 -5.38
N ASP A 100 -2.08 -16.01 -4.49
CA ASP A 100 -2.11 -15.83 -3.03
C ASP A 100 -1.63 -14.45 -2.53
N GLU A 101 -0.99 -13.64 -3.36
CA GLU A 101 -0.69 -12.26 -2.99
C GLU A 101 -1.94 -11.36 -2.95
N VAL A 102 -3.01 -11.72 -3.66
CA VAL A 102 -4.28 -10.98 -3.62
C VAL A 102 -5.10 -11.46 -2.43
N LYS A 103 -5.09 -10.64 -1.40
CA LYS A 103 -5.73 -10.91 -0.11
C LYS A 103 -7.21 -10.51 -0.11
N TYR A 104 -7.56 -9.49 -0.89
CA TYR A 104 -8.91 -8.94 -0.96
C TYR A 104 -9.29 -8.55 -2.38
N THR A 105 -10.59 -8.39 -2.61
CA THR A 105 -11.16 -7.85 -3.85
C THR A 105 -12.28 -6.85 -3.51
N ILE A 106 -12.39 -5.77 -4.29
CA ILE A 106 -13.49 -4.79 -4.20
C ILE A 106 -14.20 -4.78 -5.55
N GLN A 107 -15.51 -4.96 -5.56
CA GLN A 107 -16.36 -4.67 -6.72
C GLN A 107 -16.60 -3.17 -6.77
N THR A 108 -16.12 -2.52 -7.83
CA THR A 108 -16.00 -1.05 -7.90
C THR A 108 -17.31 -0.36 -8.26
N ASP A 109 -18.29 -1.10 -8.77
CA ASP A 109 -19.64 -0.65 -9.07
C ASP A 109 -20.57 -0.63 -7.84
N ASP A 110 -20.16 -1.25 -6.73
CA ASP A 110 -20.92 -1.31 -5.48
C ASP A 110 -20.30 -0.39 -4.42
N GLU A 111 -20.99 0.71 -4.11
CA GLU A 111 -20.56 1.70 -3.13
C GLU A 111 -20.40 1.10 -1.72
N GLU A 112 -21.24 0.13 -1.33
CA GLU A 112 -21.22 -0.46 0.01
C GLU A 112 -19.96 -1.32 0.24
N GLN A 113 -19.45 -1.94 -0.82
CA GLN A 113 -18.22 -2.75 -0.77
C GLN A 113 -17.02 -1.93 -0.28
N PHE A 114 -16.95 -0.64 -0.58
CA PHE A 114 -15.85 0.22 -0.12
C PHE A 114 -15.85 0.39 1.41
N VAL A 115 -17.04 0.53 2.02
CA VAL A 115 -17.16 0.64 3.48
C VAL A 115 -16.88 -0.70 4.16
N GLN A 116 -17.43 -1.79 3.61
CA GLN A 116 -17.18 -3.14 4.12
C GLN A 116 -15.69 -3.48 4.04
N MET A 117 -15.03 -3.14 2.94
CA MET A 117 -13.60 -3.38 2.78
C MET A 117 -12.76 -2.56 3.76
N ALA A 118 -13.11 -1.29 4.01
CA ALA A 118 -12.43 -0.49 5.03
C ALA A 118 -12.46 -1.18 6.41
N ASN A 119 -13.61 -1.76 6.79
CA ASN A 119 -13.76 -2.48 8.04
C ASN A 119 -12.93 -3.76 8.09
N ARG A 120 -12.87 -4.51 6.98
CA ARG A 120 -12.01 -5.70 6.85
C ARG A 120 -10.53 -5.34 6.99
N ILE A 121 -10.06 -4.34 6.25
CA ILE A 121 -8.68 -3.85 6.30
C ILE A 121 -8.31 -3.36 7.70
N ASN A 122 -9.20 -2.63 8.37
CA ASN A 122 -8.96 -2.13 9.73
C ASN A 122 -8.88 -3.26 10.77
N SER A 123 -9.61 -4.36 10.56
CA SER A 123 -9.63 -5.51 11.46
C SER A 123 -8.39 -6.40 11.30
N ASP A 124 -7.73 -6.31 10.14
CA ASP A 124 -6.47 -7.01 9.90
C ASP A 124 -5.32 -6.31 10.64
N LYS A 125 -4.71 -7.02 11.58
CA LYS A 125 -3.65 -6.49 12.43
C LYS A 125 -2.28 -6.47 11.74
N ASN A 126 -2.11 -7.23 10.67
CA ASN A 126 -0.84 -7.35 9.96
C ASN A 126 -0.62 -6.16 9.02
N ILE A 127 -1.69 -5.56 8.52
CA ILE A 127 -1.61 -4.40 7.62
C ILE A 127 -1.08 -3.17 8.38
N ALA A 128 0.14 -2.77 8.03
CA ALA A 128 0.82 -1.63 8.60
C ALA A 128 0.60 -0.35 7.79
N MET A 129 0.48 -0.46 6.46
CA MET A 129 0.35 0.67 5.53
C MET A 129 -0.44 0.28 4.28
N ILE A 130 -1.04 1.28 3.64
CA ILE A 130 -1.77 1.16 2.38
C ILE A 130 -1.06 1.94 1.29
N PHE A 131 -0.87 1.31 0.13
CA PHE A 131 -0.36 1.94 -1.07
C PHE A 131 -1.44 1.91 -2.16
N LEU A 132 -2.07 3.05 -2.40
CA LEU A 132 -3.20 3.18 -3.30
C LEU A 132 -2.78 3.67 -4.69
N GLN A 133 -3.17 2.95 -5.73
CA GLN A 133 -3.00 3.39 -7.12
C GLN A 133 -4.28 4.07 -7.60
N HIS A 134 -4.17 5.34 -7.98
CA HIS A 134 -5.30 6.14 -8.45
C HIS A 134 -5.18 6.49 -9.93
N GLU A 135 -6.25 6.19 -10.66
CA GLU A 135 -6.51 6.67 -12.01
C GLU A 135 -8.02 6.88 -12.18
N PHE A 136 -8.40 7.85 -13.02
CA PHE A 136 -9.80 8.13 -13.30
C PHE A 136 -10.43 6.92 -14.02
N GLY A 137 -11.56 6.46 -13.49
CA GLY A 137 -12.27 5.28 -14.00
C GLY A 137 -12.06 4.01 -13.16
N LEU A 138 -11.17 4.02 -12.15
CA LEU A 138 -10.92 2.83 -11.32
C LEU A 138 -11.90 2.61 -10.17
N PHE A 139 -12.52 3.66 -9.63
CA PHE A 139 -13.17 3.62 -8.31
C PHE A 139 -14.68 3.84 -8.30
N GLY A 140 -15.38 3.66 -9.43
CA GLY A 140 -16.83 3.87 -9.49
C GLY A 140 -17.28 5.29 -9.11
N GLY A 141 -18.59 5.52 -9.07
CA GLY A 141 -19.15 6.83 -8.74
C GLY A 141 -18.74 7.96 -9.69
N GLU A 142 -19.00 9.21 -9.29
CA GLU A 142 -18.70 10.36 -10.13
C GLU A 142 -17.30 10.92 -9.80
N ASN A 143 -16.38 10.87 -10.78
CA ASN A 143 -14.96 11.18 -10.60
C ASN A 143 -14.23 10.26 -9.60
N GLY A 144 -14.71 9.04 -9.37
CA GLY A 144 -14.07 8.10 -8.44
C GLY A 144 -14.47 8.31 -6.97
N ASP A 145 -15.60 8.98 -6.68
CA ASP A 145 -15.92 9.41 -5.32
C ASP A 145 -16.31 8.28 -4.35
N TYR A 146 -16.59 7.06 -4.83
CA TYR A 146 -16.76 5.91 -3.93
C TYR A 146 -15.46 5.57 -3.19
N LEU A 147 -14.29 5.87 -3.78
CA LEU A 147 -13.00 5.75 -3.09
C LEU A 147 -12.99 6.52 -1.77
N LEU A 148 -13.65 7.68 -1.72
CA LEU A 148 -13.70 8.49 -0.50
C LEU A 148 -14.42 7.77 0.65
N LYS A 149 -15.33 6.83 0.35
CA LYS A 149 -15.99 6.01 1.37
C LYS A 149 -15.01 5.05 2.02
N LEU A 150 -14.12 4.44 1.23
CA LEU A 150 -13.04 3.60 1.73
C LEU A 150 -12.05 4.44 2.55
N MET A 151 -11.49 5.48 1.95
CA MET A 151 -10.43 6.29 2.57
C MET A 151 -10.88 7.01 3.85
N ALA A 152 -12.14 7.44 3.94
CA ALA A 152 -12.67 8.08 5.14
C ALA A 152 -12.73 7.15 6.37
N HIS A 153 -12.81 5.83 6.15
CA HIS A 153 -12.92 4.83 7.22
C HIS A 153 -11.61 4.11 7.51
N LEU A 154 -10.62 4.16 6.62
CA LEU A 154 -9.31 3.55 6.82
C LEU A 154 -8.54 4.22 7.97
N LYS A 155 -7.93 3.39 8.83
CA LYS A 155 -7.18 3.81 10.02
C LYS A 155 -5.67 3.58 9.91
N ARG A 156 -5.20 3.20 8.72
CA ARG A 156 -3.79 2.96 8.41
C ARG A 156 -3.23 4.13 7.63
N PRO A 157 -1.92 4.40 7.71
CA PRO A 157 -1.28 5.37 6.84
C PRO A 157 -1.48 5.01 5.36
N ILE A 158 -1.76 6.02 4.52
CA ILE A 158 -2.07 5.85 3.10
C ILE A 158 -1.10 6.68 2.26
N THR A 159 -0.38 6.02 1.35
CA THR A 159 0.32 6.68 0.25
C THR A 159 -0.51 6.51 -1.02
N THR A 160 -0.80 7.58 -1.75
CA THR A 160 -1.58 7.52 -2.98
C THR A 160 -0.76 7.96 -4.19
N THR A 161 -0.67 7.10 -5.20
CA THR A 161 -0.09 7.45 -6.51
C THR A 161 -1.18 7.93 -7.45
N PHE A 162 -1.05 9.14 -8.01
CA PHE A 162 -1.87 9.59 -9.13
C PHE A 162 -1.14 9.31 -10.46
N HIS A 163 -1.70 8.39 -11.25
CA HIS A 163 -1.23 8.09 -12.60
C HIS A 163 -1.67 9.14 -13.62
N THR A 164 -2.82 9.78 -13.35
CA THR A 164 -3.33 10.91 -14.13
C THR A 164 -3.72 12.06 -13.19
N VAL A 165 -3.36 13.28 -13.55
CA VAL A 165 -3.82 14.52 -12.91
C VAL A 165 -4.37 15.42 -14.01
N LEU A 166 -5.67 15.76 -13.95
CA LEU A 166 -6.32 16.54 -15.00
C LEU A 166 -6.14 18.05 -14.75
N PRO A 167 -5.81 18.86 -15.77
CA PRO A 167 -5.78 20.31 -15.65
C PRO A 167 -7.19 20.91 -15.61
N ASN A 168 -7.30 22.16 -15.14
CA ASN A 168 -8.55 22.95 -15.14
C ASN A 168 -9.76 22.21 -14.53
N PRO A 169 -9.65 21.67 -13.29
CA PRO A 169 -10.71 20.86 -12.72
C PRO A 169 -11.97 21.69 -12.46
N ASN A 170 -13.14 21.12 -12.80
CA ASN A 170 -14.40 21.66 -12.31
C ASN A 170 -14.47 21.57 -10.77
N PRO A 171 -15.39 22.30 -10.11
CA PRO A 171 -15.48 22.31 -8.65
C PRO A 171 -15.64 20.93 -8.00
N LYS A 172 -16.33 19.99 -8.65
CA LYS A 172 -16.57 18.65 -8.13
C LYS A 172 -15.32 17.78 -8.20
N LEU A 173 -14.65 17.73 -9.35
CA LEU A 173 -13.38 17.04 -9.54
C LEU A 173 -12.31 17.58 -8.58
N LYS A 174 -12.19 18.91 -8.47
CA LYS A 174 -11.25 19.56 -7.55
C LYS A 174 -11.51 19.12 -6.10
N LYS A 175 -12.79 19.05 -5.69
CA LYS A 175 -13.18 18.61 -4.36
C LYS A 175 -12.84 17.14 -4.11
N VAL A 176 -13.07 16.25 -5.07
CA VAL A 176 -12.76 14.82 -4.93
C VAL A 176 -11.26 14.61 -4.78
N VAL A 177 -10.45 15.14 -5.71
CA VAL A 177 -8.99 15.01 -5.66
C VAL A 177 -8.43 15.57 -4.36
N ARG A 178 -8.89 16.76 -3.92
CA ARG A 178 -8.45 17.33 -2.64
C ARG A 178 -8.77 16.42 -1.46
N LYS A 179 -9.97 15.83 -1.42
CA LYS A 179 -10.33 14.90 -0.35
C LYS A 179 -9.50 13.62 -0.36
N ILE A 180 -9.19 13.07 -1.53
CA ILE A 180 -8.26 11.94 -1.66
C ILE A 180 -6.93 12.33 -1.03
N VAL A 181 -6.36 13.45 -1.45
CA VAL A 181 -5.10 13.96 -0.90
C VAL A 181 -5.20 14.21 0.59
N ASP A 182 -6.29 14.78 1.12
CA ASP A 182 -6.47 15.04 2.55
C ASP A 182 -6.50 13.74 3.37
N CYS A 183 -7.03 12.65 2.81
CA CYS A 183 -7.02 11.32 3.41
C CYS A 183 -5.68 10.58 3.28
N SER A 184 -4.82 10.98 2.35
CA SER A 184 -3.47 10.41 2.20
C SER A 184 -2.47 11.06 3.16
N ASP A 185 -1.49 10.32 3.64
CA ASP A 185 -0.33 10.86 4.36
C ASP A 185 0.70 11.46 3.38
N SER A 186 0.85 10.83 2.22
CA SER A 186 1.70 11.30 1.13
C SER A 186 1.10 10.97 -0.24
N VAL A 187 1.51 11.73 -1.24
CA VAL A 187 1.05 11.61 -2.62
C VAL A 187 2.24 11.46 -3.54
N ILE A 188 2.14 10.53 -4.47
CA ILE A 188 3.16 10.27 -5.49
C ILE A 188 2.57 10.63 -6.87
N VAL A 189 3.38 11.26 -7.71
CA VAL A 189 3.07 11.50 -9.13
C VAL A 189 4.25 11.12 -10.00
N MET A 190 3.97 10.78 -11.26
CA MET A 190 4.99 10.31 -12.21
C MET A 190 5.80 11.45 -12.85
N THR A 191 5.26 12.67 -12.88
CA THR A 191 5.90 13.79 -13.59
C THR A 191 5.85 15.08 -12.78
N ASN A 192 6.83 15.95 -13.04
CA ASN A 192 6.82 17.32 -12.52
C ASN A 192 5.62 18.13 -13.01
N ILE A 193 5.07 17.80 -14.19
CA ILE A 193 3.84 18.42 -14.71
C ILE A 193 2.67 18.06 -13.80
N SER A 194 2.47 16.78 -13.47
CA SER A 194 1.42 16.34 -12.56
C SER A 194 1.56 16.98 -11.17
N ALA A 195 2.80 17.12 -10.66
CA ALA A 195 3.06 17.82 -9.41
C ALA A 195 2.65 19.29 -9.48
N ALA A 196 3.00 19.98 -10.58
CA ALA A 196 2.62 21.36 -10.81
C ALA A 196 1.10 21.54 -10.91
N LEU A 197 0.39 20.61 -11.56
CA LEU A 197 -1.08 20.62 -11.62
C LEU A 197 -1.69 20.45 -10.23
N LEU A 198 -1.27 19.46 -9.43
CA LEU A 198 -1.75 19.29 -8.05
C LEU A 198 -1.53 20.56 -7.21
N LYS A 199 -0.39 21.24 -7.39
CA LYS A 199 -0.11 22.48 -6.69
C LYS A 199 -1.00 23.63 -7.16
N ASN A 200 -1.00 23.93 -8.45
CA ASN A 200 -1.58 25.15 -9.00
C ASN A 200 -3.11 25.06 -9.12
N ASP A 201 -3.61 23.93 -9.63
CA ASP A 201 -5.02 23.78 -9.97
C ASP A 201 -5.82 23.26 -8.78
N TYR A 202 -5.22 22.38 -7.98
CA TYR A 202 -5.87 21.76 -6.83
C TYR A 202 -5.49 22.39 -5.49
N GLY A 203 -4.44 23.22 -5.43
CA GLY A 203 -4.03 23.89 -4.19
C GLY A 203 -3.44 22.92 -3.16
N ILE A 204 -2.72 21.89 -3.62
CA ILE A 204 -2.05 20.91 -2.76
C ILE A 204 -0.65 21.41 -2.38
N SER A 205 -0.27 21.22 -1.12
CA SER A 205 1.04 21.66 -0.64
C SER A 205 2.18 20.76 -1.12
N ASN A 206 3.31 21.36 -1.48
CA ASN A 206 4.46 20.66 -2.06
C ASN A 206 5.06 19.59 -1.13
N HIS A 207 5.02 19.80 0.19
CA HIS A 207 5.58 18.84 1.16
C HIS A 207 4.84 17.48 1.16
N LYS A 208 3.64 17.44 0.58
CA LYS A 208 2.81 16.23 0.49
C LYS A 208 3.05 15.46 -0.81
N ILE A 209 3.72 16.07 -1.79
CA ILE A 209 3.89 15.54 -3.14
C ILE A 209 5.33 15.08 -3.32
N ALA A 210 5.50 13.81 -3.69
CA ALA A 210 6.75 13.24 -4.16
C ALA A 210 6.64 12.93 -5.66
N VAL A 211 7.70 13.21 -6.41
CA VAL A 211 7.80 12.84 -7.82
C VAL A 211 8.74 11.66 -7.93
N ILE A 212 8.26 10.55 -8.50
CA ILE A 212 9.11 9.43 -8.91
C ILE A 212 9.16 9.44 -10.43
N ALA A 213 10.07 10.22 -10.97
CA ALA A 213 10.30 10.25 -12.40
C ALA A 213 10.94 8.93 -12.84
N GLN A 214 10.54 8.43 -14.00
CA GLN A 214 11.40 7.59 -14.84
C GLN A 214 12.25 8.49 -15.73
#